data_AF-A0A928WXF0-F1
#
_entry.id   AF-A0A928WXF0-F1
#
_cell.length_a   1.000
_cell.length_b   1.000
_cell.length_c   1.000
_cell.angle_alpha   90.00
_cell.angle_beta   90.00
_cell.angle_gamma   90.00
#
_symmetry.space_group_name_H-M   'P 1'
#
loop_
_entity.id
_entity.type
_entity.pdbx_description
1 polymer ?
#
loop_
_entity_poly.entity_id
_entity_poly.type
_entity_poly.pdbx_seq_one_letter_code
_entity_poly.pdbx_strand_id
1 'polypeptide(L)'
;MSMQVIASVLSRFQPSRWILLFSLVLSSCQTGNIPPKRVIKIHQQWELEPGDLIGEHLVVGSLGDISIQLKRQALRAPFLGKVEPSTIEQCVIYSTPEVPAYLFRFCGLRRPRFGDVKAGQTMGRGRHIQFATLRRQPDGTWIIVEPSTGILERAVSARHSANKRKAENTHQEYFKSPTSPTEKSSDS
;
A
#
# COMPACT_ATOMS: atom_id res chain seq x y z
N MET A 1 -43.08 45.27 7.00
CA MET A 1 -43.89 44.42 7.90
C MET A 1 -43.14 43.10 8.04
N SER A 2 -42.62 42.63 9.16
CA SER A 2 -42.73 43.03 10.57
C SER A 2 -41.46 42.63 11.30
N MET A 3 -40.95 43.54 12.13
CA MET A 3 -39.94 43.27 13.16
C MET A 3 -40.63 42.61 14.36
N GLN A 4 -40.04 41.58 14.95
CA GLN A 4 -40.29 41.24 16.34
C GLN A 4 -38.98 41.08 17.10
N VAL A 5 -38.78 42.05 17.97
CA VAL A 5 -37.76 42.19 18.99
C VAL A 5 -38.20 41.34 20.18
N ILE A 6 -37.39 40.37 20.61
CA ILE A 6 -37.61 39.63 21.85
C ILE A 6 -36.66 40.19 22.91
N ALA A 7 -37.28 40.74 23.95
CA ALA A 7 -36.66 41.43 25.07
C ALA A 7 -35.96 40.46 26.04
N SER A 8 -34.87 40.97 26.59
CA SER A 8 -33.94 40.38 27.53
C SER A 8 -34.52 40.27 28.96
N VAL A 9 -34.43 39.08 29.55
CA VAL A 9 -34.61 38.86 31.01
C VAL A 9 -33.23 38.58 31.60
N LEU A 10 -32.60 39.61 32.15
CA LEU A 10 -31.35 39.51 32.90
C LEU A 10 -31.66 39.08 34.34
N SER A 11 -31.59 37.77 34.57
CA SER A 11 -31.59 37.14 35.88
C SER A 11 -30.28 37.46 36.61
N ARG A 12 -30.38 38.06 37.81
CA ARG A 12 -29.26 38.34 38.72
C ARG A 12 -28.72 37.02 39.30
N PHE A 13 -27.83 36.37 38.56
CA PHE A 13 -27.05 35.23 39.05
C PHE A 13 -25.90 35.73 39.92
N GLN A 14 -25.94 35.47 41.24
CA GLN A 14 -24.81 35.68 42.15
C GLN A 14 -23.73 34.60 41.91
N PRO A 15 -22.53 34.95 41.38
CA PRO A 15 -21.53 33.95 40.98
C PRO A 15 -20.64 33.44 42.13
N SER A 16 -20.79 33.96 43.35
CA SER A 16 -19.77 33.82 44.40
C SER A 16 -19.79 32.50 45.18
N ARG A 17 -20.84 31.67 45.08
CA ARG A 17 -20.95 30.41 45.84
C ARG A 17 -20.80 29.13 45.02
N TRP A 18 -20.69 29.23 43.69
CA TRP A 18 -20.55 28.06 42.80
C TRP A 18 -19.10 27.65 42.53
N ILE A 19 -18.12 28.50 42.83
CA ILE A 19 -16.70 28.24 42.52
C ILE A 19 -16.09 27.18 43.45
N LEU A 20 -16.62 26.98 44.66
CA LEU A 20 -16.08 25.96 45.59
C LEU A 20 -16.60 24.54 45.35
N LEU A 21 -17.72 24.38 44.64
CA LEU A 21 -18.30 23.05 44.35
C LEU A 21 -17.80 22.45 43.02
N PHE A 22 -17.31 23.28 42.09
CA PHE A 22 -16.77 22.80 40.81
C PHE A 22 -15.33 22.24 40.92
N SER A 23 -14.58 22.65 41.95
CA SER A 23 -13.18 22.22 42.14
C SER A 23 -13.02 20.78 42.64
N LEU A 24 -14.08 20.16 43.19
CA LEU A 24 -14.03 18.79 43.73
C LEU A 24 -14.34 17.70 42.70
N VAL A 25 -14.81 18.05 41.50
CA VAL A 25 -15.19 17.07 40.45
C VAL A 25 -14.03 16.72 39.51
N LEU A 26 -12.89 17.40 39.62
CA LEU A 26 -11.73 17.20 38.73
C LEU A 26 -10.69 16.19 39.26
N SER A 27 -10.90 15.57 40.42
CA SER A 27 -9.94 14.64 41.03
C SER A 27 -10.34 13.15 40.90
N SER A 28 -10.87 12.76 39.75
CA SER A 28 -11.02 11.33 39.37
C SER A 28 -10.23 11.01 38.11
N CYS A 29 -8.92 11.25 38.15
CA CYS A 29 -7.99 10.48 37.34
C CYS A 29 -7.93 9.06 37.92
N GLN A 30 -8.88 8.21 37.54
CA GLN A 30 -8.72 6.77 37.72
C GLN A 30 -7.50 6.33 36.92
N THR A 31 -6.43 6.00 37.61
CA THR A 31 -5.28 5.26 37.07
C THR A 31 -5.81 3.91 36.59
N GLY A 32 -6.21 3.86 35.31
CA GLY A 32 -6.72 2.65 34.69
C GLY A 32 -5.64 1.59 34.75
N ASN A 33 -5.91 0.50 35.46
CA ASN A 33 -5.08 -0.70 35.42
C ASN A 33 -4.99 -1.17 33.96
N ILE A 34 -3.86 -0.88 33.30
CA ILE A 34 -3.57 -1.40 31.98
C ILE A 34 -3.44 -2.92 32.15
N PRO A 35 -4.31 -3.73 31.53
CA PRO A 35 -4.22 -5.17 31.68
C PRO A 35 -2.85 -5.66 31.16
N PRO A 36 -2.25 -6.67 31.81
CA PRO A 36 -0.96 -7.19 31.39
C PRO A 36 -1.04 -7.73 29.96
N LYS A 37 0.03 -7.50 29.18
CA LYS A 37 0.12 -7.98 27.80
C LYS A 37 0.10 -9.51 27.77
N ARG A 38 -0.78 -10.09 26.95
CA ARG A 38 -0.82 -11.53 26.71
C ARG A 38 0.28 -11.92 25.72
N VAL A 39 1.13 -12.86 26.09
CA VAL A 39 2.09 -13.49 25.17
C VAL A 39 1.38 -14.65 24.48
N ILE A 40 1.17 -14.54 23.16
CA ILE A 40 0.58 -15.60 22.34
C ILE A 40 1.73 -16.27 21.59
N LYS A 41 1.93 -17.57 21.82
CA LYS A 41 2.88 -18.37 21.05
C LYS A 41 2.20 -18.78 19.74
N ILE A 42 2.65 -18.22 18.61
CA ILE A 42 2.18 -18.60 17.29
C ILE A 42 3.16 -19.65 16.75
N HIS A 43 2.64 -20.79 16.28
CA HIS A 43 3.45 -21.92 15.81
C HIS A 43 3.78 -21.83 14.30
N GLN A 44 3.13 -20.94 13.56
CA GLN A 44 3.42 -20.67 12.16
C GLN A 44 4.21 -19.38 12.08
N GLN A 45 5.48 -19.49 11.72
CA GLN A 45 6.35 -18.34 11.52
C GLN A 45 6.57 -18.16 10.03
N TRP A 46 6.19 -16.98 9.53
CA TRP A 46 6.45 -16.53 8.18
C TRP A 46 7.76 -15.73 8.20
N GLU A 47 8.53 -15.78 7.13
CA GLU A 47 9.72 -14.94 6.92
C GLU A 47 9.37 -13.46 7.04
N LEU A 48 8.22 -13.04 6.53
CA LEU A 48 7.73 -11.66 6.66
C LEU A 48 6.98 -11.46 7.97
N GLU A 49 7.44 -10.52 8.79
CA GLU A 49 6.85 -10.14 10.07
C GLU A 49 6.41 -8.66 10.10
N PRO A 50 5.47 -8.27 10.98
CA PRO A 50 5.08 -6.87 11.14
C PRO A 50 6.26 -6.06 11.66
N GLY A 51 6.60 -4.97 10.97
CA GLY A 51 7.83 -4.21 11.21
C GLY A 51 8.83 -4.28 10.06
N ASP A 52 8.77 -5.33 9.25
CA ASP A 52 9.64 -5.49 8.09
C ASP A 52 9.36 -4.47 7.00
N LEU A 53 10.38 -4.24 6.16
CA LEU A 53 10.28 -3.39 4.98
C LEU A 53 10.35 -4.24 3.71
N ILE A 54 9.41 -3.99 2.79
CA ILE A 54 9.43 -4.52 1.43
C ILE A 54 9.54 -3.34 0.47
N GLY A 55 10.72 -3.17 -0.13
CA GLY A 55 11.09 -1.91 -0.78
C GLY A 55 11.09 -0.77 0.24
N GLU A 56 10.20 0.20 0.07
CA GLU A 56 10.05 1.36 0.97
C GLU A 56 8.74 1.31 1.79
N HIS A 57 8.13 0.13 1.87
CA HIS A 57 6.82 -0.08 2.48
C HIS A 57 6.86 -0.96 3.72
N LEU A 58 6.16 -0.53 4.76
CA LEU A 58 6.05 -1.25 6.03
C LEU A 58 5.05 -2.40 5.93
N VAL A 59 5.47 -3.59 6.37
CA VAL A 59 4.59 -4.71 6.68
C VAL A 59 3.92 -4.43 8.01
N VAL A 60 2.58 -4.41 8.02
CA VAL A 60 1.76 -4.09 9.21
C VAL A 60 0.98 -5.30 9.72
N GLY A 61 1.10 -6.46 9.07
CA GLY A 61 0.49 -7.72 9.46
C GLY A 61 0.98 -8.88 8.59
N SER A 62 1.09 -10.07 9.16
CA SER A 62 1.64 -11.24 8.45
C SER A 62 1.06 -12.59 8.89
N LEU A 63 -0.22 -12.61 9.28
CA LEU A 63 -0.92 -13.84 9.64
C LEU A 63 -1.87 -14.24 8.50
N GLY A 64 -1.46 -15.17 7.65
CA GLY A 64 -2.24 -15.68 6.52
C GLY A 64 -2.25 -14.77 5.29
N ASP A 65 -2.43 -13.46 5.46
CA ASP A 65 -2.24 -12.46 4.41
C ASP A 65 -1.17 -11.45 4.88
N ILE A 66 -0.29 -11.01 3.98
CA ILE A 66 0.63 -9.91 4.28
C ILE A 66 -0.08 -8.59 4.06
N SER A 67 -0.17 -7.78 5.10
CA SER A 67 -0.70 -6.42 5.03
C SER A 67 0.43 -5.43 4.86
N ILE A 68 0.43 -4.64 3.78
CA ILE A 68 1.47 -3.65 3.48
C ILE A 68 0.87 -2.25 3.43
N GLN A 69 1.56 -1.29 4.04
CA GLN A 69 1.20 0.13 3.92
C GLN A 69 1.76 0.75 2.63
N LEU A 70 0.89 0.90 1.62
CA LEU A 70 1.21 1.52 0.33
C LEU A 70 1.19 3.05 0.32
N LYS A 71 0.63 3.73 1.34
CA LYS A 71 0.56 5.21 1.39
C LYS A 71 -0.07 5.84 0.12
N ARG A 72 -1.08 5.19 -0.48
CA ARG A 72 -1.74 5.57 -1.76
C ARG A 72 -0.87 5.42 -3.01
N GLN A 73 0.28 4.77 -2.91
CA GLN A 73 1.11 4.44 -4.06
C GLN A 73 0.46 3.35 -4.94
N ALA A 74 1.00 3.23 -6.16
CA ALA A 74 0.53 2.28 -7.15
C ALA A 74 1.04 0.88 -6.86
N LEU A 75 0.12 -0.09 -6.84
CA LEU A 75 0.48 -1.49 -6.98
C LEU A 75 0.67 -1.79 -8.46
N ARG A 76 1.78 -2.43 -8.80
CA ARG A 76 2.19 -2.74 -10.18
C ARG A 76 2.24 -4.23 -10.39
N ALA A 77 2.00 -4.66 -11.63
CA ALA A 77 2.18 -6.05 -12.01
C ALA A 77 3.68 -6.38 -11.95
N PRO A 78 4.10 -7.40 -11.18
CA PRO A 78 5.52 -7.77 -11.09
C PRO A 78 6.05 -8.35 -12.41
N PHE A 79 5.17 -8.93 -13.23
CA PHE A 79 5.46 -9.53 -14.52
C PHE A 79 4.35 -9.21 -15.54
N LEU A 80 4.41 -9.81 -16.73
CA LEU A 80 3.27 -9.85 -17.64
C LEU A 80 2.23 -10.81 -17.05
N GLY A 81 0.96 -10.44 -17.03
CA GLY A 81 -0.06 -11.33 -16.50
C GLY A 81 -1.46 -10.83 -16.72
N LYS A 82 -2.40 -11.39 -15.97
CA LYS A 82 -3.82 -11.08 -16.07
C LYS A 82 -4.38 -10.73 -14.69
N VAL A 83 -5.18 -9.67 -14.63
CA VAL A 83 -5.90 -9.25 -13.42
C VAL A 83 -7.38 -9.56 -13.58
N GLU A 84 -7.94 -10.32 -12.65
CA GLU A 84 -9.31 -10.82 -12.68
C GLU A 84 -10.03 -10.51 -11.35
N PRO A 85 -11.36 -10.36 -11.34
CA PRO A 85 -12.11 -10.27 -10.10
C PRO A 85 -11.90 -11.53 -9.23
N SER A 86 -11.78 -11.34 -7.91
CA SER A 86 -11.82 -12.46 -6.97
C SER A 86 -13.27 -12.79 -6.60
N THR A 87 -13.50 -14.02 -6.13
CA THR A 87 -14.75 -14.39 -5.46
C THR A 87 -14.94 -13.66 -4.12
N ILE A 88 -13.85 -13.16 -3.53
CA ILE A 88 -13.89 -12.32 -2.33
C ILE A 88 -14.06 -10.86 -2.76
N GLU A 89 -15.03 -10.18 -2.16
CA GLU A 89 -15.30 -8.78 -2.46
C GLU A 89 -14.07 -7.89 -2.23
N GLN A 90 -13.92 -6.86 -3.07
CA GLN A 90 -12.82 -5.89 -3.00
C GLN A 90 -11.40 -6.48 -3.16
N CYS A 91 -11.31 -7.71 -3.65
CA CYS A 91 -10.06 -8.37 -4.00
C CYS A 91 -9.98 -8.64 -5.51
N VAL A 92 -8.75 -8.71 -6.01
CA VAL A 92 -8.45 -9.16 -7.37
C VAL A 92 -7.49 -10.35 -7.31
N ILE A 93 -7.56 -11.20 -8.32
CA ILE A 93 -6.61 -12.26 -8.59
C ILE A 93 -5.68 -11.78 -9.70
N TYR A 94 -4.38 -11.95 -9.51
CA TYR A 94 -3.36 -11.77 -10.52
C TYR A 94 -2.71 -13.13 -10.81
N SER A 95 -2.68 -13.49 -12.09
CA SER A 95 -2.06 -14.71 -12.62
C SER A 95 -0.99 -14.34 -13.64
N THR A 96 0.02 -15.19 -13.79
CA THR A 96 1.23 -14.88 -14.57
C THR A 96 1.85 -16.18 -15.10
N PRO A 97 2.22 -16.28 -16.39
CA PRO A 97 2.84 -17.48 -16.95
C PRO A 97 4.24 -17.77 -16.37
N GLU A 98 4.88 -16.80 -15.73
CA GLU A 98 6.20 -16.89 -15.13
C GLU A 98 6.22 -17.80 -13.89
N VAL A 99 5.08 -17.93 -13.19
CA VAL A 99 4.89 -18.83 -12.04
C VAL A 99 3.52 -19.51 -12.12
N PRO A 100 3.32 -20.46 -13.05
CA PRO A 100 1.99 -20.93 -13.45
C PRO A 100 1.23 -21.73 -12.38
N ALA A 101 1.94 -22.24 -11.36
CA ALA A 101 1.33 -22.94 -10.23
C ALA A 101 0.84 -22.02 -9.11
N TYR A 102 0.93 -20.69 -9.30
CA TYR A 102 0.65 -19.69 -8.29
C TYR A 102 -0.38 -18.66 -8.75
N LEU A 103 -1.22 -18.23 -7.81
CA LEU A 103 -2.09 -17.06 -7.94
C LEU A 103 -1.77 -16.06 -6.83
N PHE A 104 -1.98 -14.79 -7.14
CA PHE A 104 -1.73 -13.70 -6.21
C PHE A 104 -3.04 -12.97 -5.95
N ARG A 105 -3.49 -12.96 -4.70
CA ARG A 105 -4.68 -12.20 -4.31
C ARG A 105 -4.26 -10.86 -3.73
N PHE A 106 -4.82 -9.78 -4.27
CA PHE A 106 -4.63 -8.42 -3.76
C PHE A 106 -5.97 -7.82 -3.33
N CYS A 107 -6.10 -7.44 -2.06
CA CYS A 107 -7.28 -6.75 -1.55
C CYS A 107 -6.95 -5.30 -1.15
N GLY A 108 -7.95 -4.43 -1.11
CA GLY A 108 -7.79 -3.02 -0.74
C GLY A 108 -7.35 -2.09 -1.89
N LEU A 109 -7.39 -2.59 -3.13
CA LEU A 109 -7.15 -1.78 -4.33
C LEU A 109 -8.36 -0.90 -4.66
N ARG A 110 -8.11 0.37 -4.92
CA ARG A 110 -9.08 1.31 -5.49
C ARG A 110 -8.94 1.32 -7.01
N ARG A 111 -10.08 1.19 -7.69
CA ARG A 111 -10.20 1.19 -9.17
C ARG A 111 -9.20 0.19 -9.80
N PRO A 112 -9.32 -1.10 -9.48
CA PRO A 112 -8.46 -2.12 -10.09
C PRO A 112 -8.58 -2.10 -11.61
N ARG A 113 -7.46 -2.31 -12.29
CA ARG A 113 -7.39 -2.47 -13.74
C ARG A 113 -7.44 -3.95 -14.07
N PHE A 114 -8.58 -4.39 -14.59
CA PHE A 114 -8.78 -5.77 -15.02
C PHE A 114 -8.25 -6.03 -16.44
N GLY A 115 -8.06 -7.30 -16.77
CA GLY A 115 -7.55 -7.79 -18.05
C GLY A 115 -6.03 -7.95 -18.05
N ASP A 116 -5.45 -7.99 -19.24
CA ASP A 116 -4.02 -8.19 -19.42
C ASP A 116 -3.21 -6.96 -18.98
N VAL A 117 -2.12 -7.21 -18.26
CA VAL A 117 -1.22 -6.20 -17.71
C VAL A 117 0.23 -6.56 -18.01
N LYS A 118 1.02 -5.57 -18.42
CA LYS A 118 2.47 -5.73 -18.63
C LYS A 118 3.24 -5.58 -17.31
N ALA A 119 4.45 -6.10 -17.25
CA ALA A 119 5.36 -5.86 -16.12
C ALA A 119 5.51 -4.35 -15.84
N GLY A 120 5.41 -3.99 -14.56
CA GLY A 120 5.45 -2.60 -14.07
C GLY A 120 4.17 -1.79 -14.30
N GLN A 121 3.19 -2.31 -15.05
CA GLN A 121 1.92 -1.62 -15.28
C GLN A 121 1.12 -1.53 -13.97
N THR A 122 0.51 -0.39 -13.71
CA THR A 122 -0.32 -0.19 -12.52
C THR A 122 -1.58 -1.05 -12.59
N MET A 123 -1.76 -1.92 -11.60
CA MET A 123 -2.97 -2.74 -11.39
C MET A 123 -4.00 -2.01 -10.52
N GLY A 124 -3.55 -1.08 -9.67
CA GLY A 124 -4.44 -0.29 -8.81
C GLY A 124 -3.66 0.59 -7.83
N ARG A 125 -4.37 1.24 -6.90
CA ARG A 125 -3.78 2.02 -5.81
C ARG A 125 -4.48 1.72 -4.49
N GLY A 126 -3.75 1.67 -3.39
CA GLY A 126 -4.31 1.39 -2.06
C GLY A 126 -3.61 2.16 -0.96
N ARG A 127 -4.29 2.37 0.17
CA ARG A 127 -3.62 2.87 1.39
C ARG A 127 -2.89 1.73 2.10
N HIS A 128 -3.60 0.61 2.22
CA HIS A 128 -3.09 -0.68 2.63
C HIS A 128 -3.48 -1.68 1.54
N ILE A 129 -2.64 -2.66 1.29
CA ILE A 129 -3.02 -3.85 0.54
C ILE A 129 -2.87 -5.07 1.43
N GLN A 130 -3.75 -6.03 1.23
CA GLN A 130 -3.54 -7.39 1.72
C GLN A 130 -3.11 -8.24 0.54
N PHE A 131 -2.05 -9.01 0.74
CA PHE A 131 -1.44 -9.87 -0.25
C PHE A 131 -1.42 -11.31 0.24
N ALA A 132 -1.97 -12.21 -0.58
CA ALA A 132 -1.87 -13.65 -0.36
C ALA A 132 -1.29 -14.32 -1.59
N THR A 133 -0.43 -15.32 -1.36
CA THR A 133 0.04 -16.22 -2.41
C THR A 133 -0.71 -17.54 -2.28
N LEU A 134 -1.32 -17.98 -3.37
CA LEU A 134 -2.07 -19.23 -3.45
C LEU A 134 -1.26 -20.19 -4.32
N ARG A 135 -0.98 -21.40 -3.83
CA ARG A 135 -0.30 -22.45 -4.58
C ARG A 135 -1.27 -23.56 -4.93
N ARG A 136 -1.28 -23.97 -6.20
CA ARG A 136 -2.07 -25.11 -6.68
C ARG A 136 -1.47 -26.42 -6.17
N GLN A 137 -2.32 -27.26 -5.59
CA GLN A 137 -2.00 -28.62 -5.17
C GLN A 137 -2.21 -29.63 -6.31
N PRO A 138 -1.60 -30.83 -6.23
CA PRO A 138 -1.80 -31.89 -7.23
C PRO A 138 -3.25 -32.32 -7.42
N ASP A 139 -4.07 -32.22 -6.38
CA ASP A 139 -5.51 -32.50 -6.39
C ASP A 139 -6.35 -31.36 -7.03
N GLY A 140 -5.70 -30.27 -7.45
CA GLY A 140 -6.33 -29.11 -8.05
C GLY A 140 -6.82 -28.05 -7.06
N THR A 141 -6.70 -28.29 -5.75
CA THR A 141 -7.06 -27.30 -4.73
C THR A 141 -6.01 -26.18 -4.62
N TRP A 142 -6.38 -25.08 -3.98
CA TRP A 142 -5.48 -23.94 -3.73
C TRP A 142 -5.26 -23.79 -2.23
N ILE A 143 -3.99 -23.68 -1.82
CA ILE A 143 -3.63 -23.40 -0.43
C ILE A 143 -2.92 -22.06 -0.32
N ILE A 144 -3.09 -21.37 0.80
CA ILE A 144 -2.31 -20.17 1.12
C ILE A 144 -0.89 -20.63 1.49
N VAL A 145 0.09 -19.97 0.88
CA VAL A 145 1.51 -20.13 1.20
C VAL A 145 2.12 -18.76 1.43
N GLU A 146 3.27 -18.76 2.08
CA GLU A 146 4.07 -17.57 2.25
C GLU A 146 4.42 -16.92 0.89
N PRO A 147 4.23 -15.59 0.77
CA PRO A 147 4.77 -14.78 -0.32
C PRO A 147 6.25 -14.92 -0.60
N SER A 148 6.62 -14.89 -1.88
CA SER A 148 7.99 -14.51 -2.24
C SER A 148 8.18 -13.01 -2.02
N THR A 149 9.15 -12.65 -1.16
CA THR A 149 9.58 -11.26 -0.90
C THR A 149 9.92 -10.52 -2.19
N GLY A 150 10.65 -11.15 -3.11
CA GLY A 150 11.06 -10.53 -4.39
C GLY A 150 9.90 -10.22 -5.34
N ILE A 151 8.85 -11.06 -5.37
CA ILE A 151 7.65 -10.78 -6.18
C ILE A 151 6.88 -9.59 -5.58
N LEU A 152 6.72 -9.59 -4.27
CA LEU A 152 6.01 -8.56 -3.53
C LEU A 152 6.74 -7.22 -3.64
N GLU A 153 8.06 -7.21 -3.52
CA GLU A 153 8.91 -6.04 -3.72
C GLU A 153 8.73 -5.45 -5.12
N ARG A 154 8.73 -6.26 -6.18
CA ARG A 154 8.47 -5.75 -7.55
C ARG A 154 7.08 -5.14 -7.69
N ALA A 155 6.08 -5.72 -7.01
CA ALA A 155 4.71 -5.22 -7.07
C ALA A 155 4.55 -3.85 -6.39
N VAL A 156 5.27 -3.62 -5.28
CA VAL A 156 5.15 -2.37 -4.50
C VAL A 156 6.20 -1.32 -4.87
N SER A 157 7.32 -1.70 -5.49
CA SER A 157 8.43 -0.78 -5.78
C SER A 157 8.12 0.25 -6.86
N ALA A 158 8.46 1.51 -6.58
CA ALA A 158 8.40 2.61 -7.56
C ALA A 158 9.51 2.54 -8.64
N ARG A 159 10.63 1.87 -8.34
CA ARG A 159 11.92 2.06 -9.04
C ARG A 159 12.03 1.42 -10.43
N HIS A 160 11.27 0.37 -10.74
CA HIS A 160 11.35 -0.26 -12.08
C HIS A 160 10.87 0.65 -13.23
N SER A 161 10.03 1.65 -12.95
CA SER A 161 9.59 2.61 -13.98
C SER A 161 10.56 3.77 -14.22
N ALA A 162 11.37 4.14 -13.22
CA ALA A 162 12.28 5.29 -13.30
C ALA A 162 13.62 4.92 -13.95
N ASN A 163 14.20 3.77 -13.60
CA ASN A 163 15.46 3.31 -14.19
C ASN A 163 15.32 2.95 -15.67
N LYS A 164 14.16 2.41 -16.11
CA LYS A 164 13.91 2.17 -17.53
C LYS A 164 13.91 3.48 -18.34
N ARG A 165 13.25 4.55 -17.85
CA ARG A 165 13.27 5.86 -18.51
C ARG A 165 14.66 6.49 -18.56
N LYS A 166 15.48 6.31 -17.51
CA LYS A 166 16.86 6.82 -17.50
C LYS A 166 17.74 6.06 -18.50
N ALA A 167 17.64 4.73 -18.55
CA ALA A 167 18.41 3.91 -19.48
C ALA A 167 18.01 4.13 -20.96
N GLU A 168 16.71 4.31 -21.23
CA GLU A 168 16.18 4.55 -22.58
C GLU A 168 16.55 5.96 -23.09
N ASN A 169 16.56 6.98 -22.19
CA ASN A 169 17.03 8.33 -22.53
C ASN A 169 18.55 8.39 -22.77
N THR A 170 19.36 7.67 -21.99
CA THR A 170 20.82 7.62 -22.19
C THR A 170 21.21 6.97 -23.52
N HIS A 171 20.40 6.01 -24.01
CA HIS A 171 20.66 5.36 -25.30
C HIS A 171 20.29 6.22 -26.52
N GLN A 172 19.29 7.12 -26.39
CA GLN A 172 18.94 8.07 -27.45
C GLN A 172 19.91 9.25 -27.57
N GLU A 173 20.56 9.63 -26.47
CA GLU A 173 21.54 10.72 -26.47
C GLU A 173 22.87 10.32 -27.12
N TYR A 174 23.24 9.03 -27.06
CA TYR A 174 24.48 8.52 -27.68
C TYR A 174 24.37 8.28 -29.20
N PHE A 175 23.16 8.29 -29.78
CA PHE A 175 22.96 8.06 -31.23
C PHE A 175 22.84 9.36 -32.04
N LYS A 176 22.94 10.53 -31.40
CA LYS A 176 23.15 11.81 -32.10
C LYS A 176 24.63 12.18 -32.01
N SER A 177 25.43 11.66 -32.94
CA SER A 177 26.76 12.22 -33.19
C SER A 177 26.87 12.77 -34.62
N PRO A 178 27.53 13.92 -34.82
CA PRO A 178 27.42 14.74 -36.02
C PRO A 178 28.52 14.44 -37.04
N THR A 179 28.14 14.58 -38.31
CA THR A 179 28.91 15.02 -39.49
C THR A 179 30.40 14.63 -39.61
N SER A 180 30.64 13.82 -40.65
CA SER A 180 31.90 13.56 -41.36
C SER A 180 32.86 14.77 -41.42
N PRO A 181 34.18 14.55 -41.18
CA PRO A 181 35.19 15.53 -41.51
C PRO A 181 35.56 15.46 -43.00
N THR A 182 35.57 16.64 -43.62
CA THR A 182 36.01 16.92 -44.98
C THR A 182 37.50 16.61 -45.15
N GLU A 183 37.79 15.73 -46.10
CA GLU A 183 39.12 15.34 -46.57
C GLU A 183 39.74 16.49 -47.37
N LYS A 184 40.89 17.03 -46.91
CA LYS A 184 41.73 17.95 -47.69
C LYS A 184 42.79 17.12 -48.41
N SER A 185 42.66 17.00 -49.73
CA SER A 185 43.74 16.55 -50.60
C SER A 185 44.74 17.68 -50.82
N SER A 186 46.00 17.41 -50.55
CA SER A 186 47.13 18.25 -50.94
C SER A 186 48.16 17.32 -51.56
N ASP A 187 48.34 17.41 -52.87
CA ASP A 187 49.54 16.93 -53.56
C ASP A 187 49.94 17.97 -54.61
N SER A 188 51.20 18.39 -54.47
CA SER A 188 52.04 19.07 -55.46
C SER A 188 53.14 18.10 -55.86
#